data_AF-A0A257PYF0-F1
#
_entry.id   AF-A0A257PYF0-F1
#
_cell.length_a   1.000
_cell.length_b   1.000
_cell.length_c   1.000
_cell.angle_alpha   90.00
_cell.angle_beta   90.00
_cell.angle_gamma   90.00
#
_symmetry.space_group_name_H-M   'P 1'
#
loop_
_entity.id
_entity.type
_entity.pdbx_description
1 polymer ?
#
loop_
_entity_poly.entity_id
_entity_poly.type
_entity_poly.pdbx_seq_one_letter_code
_entity_poly.pdbx_strand_id
1 'polypeptide(L)'
;MVVSFAPDETVTSVAETDSLHLAAVPKGNYLFLKPSATLKLQPIIVLTQRQDGALRRYVFEIETVDAPSTADGVAGVFYSVQFIYPADAAKAAAARAAAEAKKVAALNQLALARATQTAAQTAFQTEQTNPYAGPRNYKYVAKGDRSLAPLAVWDNGYSTLLQFAGNARIP
;
A
#
# COMPACT_ATOMS: atom_id res chain seq x y z
N MET A 1 -32.74 16.39 18.29
CA MET A 1 -31.48 16.50 17.52
C MET A 1 -30.92 15.12 17.27
N VAL A 2 -30.15 14.93 16.19
CA VAL A 2 -29.35 13.72 15.93
C VAL A 2 -27.86 14.06 15.89
N VAL A 3 -27.04 13.20 16.49
CA VAL A 3 -25.58 13.24 16.37
C VAL A 3 -25.15 12.03 15.57
N SER A 4 -24.35 12.25 14.52
CA SER A 4 -23.82 11.18 13.67
C SER A 4 -22.32 11.03 13.91
N PHE A 5 -21.93 9.88 14.44
CA PHE A 5 -20.53 9.50 14.64
C PHE A 5 -19.95 8.83 13.38
N ALA A 6 -18.67 8.46 13.43
CA ALA A 6 -18.02 7.83 12.29
C ALA A 6 -18.78 6.54 11.87
N PRO A 7 -18.85 6.19 10.57
CA PRO A 7 -19.60 5.03 10.11
C PRO A 7 -19.11 3.68 10.66
N ASP A 8 -17.85 3.63 11.09
CA ASP A 8 -17.19 2.46 11.69
C ASP A 8 -17.32 2.41 13.23
N GLU A 9 -18.14 3.30 13.81
CA GLU A 9 -18.38 3.38 15.24
C GLU A 9 -19.78 2.89 15.63
N THR A 10 -19.91 2.44 16.88
CA THR A 10 -21.21 2.18 17.51
C THR A 10 -21.24 2.86 18.87
N VAL A 11 -22.34 3.55 19.17
CA VAL A 11 -22.56 4.18 20.47
C VAL A 11 -22.77 3.08 21.51
N THR A 12 -21.89 3.03 22.51
CA THR A 12 -21.88 1.98 23.54
C THR A 12 -22.41 2.48 24.87
N SER A 13 -22.21 3.75 25.19
CA SER A 13 -22.70 4.35 26.44
C SER A 13 -22.92 5.85 26.26
N VAL A 14 -23.93 6.35 26.95
CA VAL A 14 -24.24 7.78 27.05
C VAL A 14 -24.42 8.09 28.53
N ALA A 15 -23.81 9.17 28.98
CA ALA A 15 -24.00 9.73 30.32
C ALA A 15 -24.61 11.12 30.18
N GLU A 16 -25.90 11.21 30.47
CA GLU A 16 -26.65 12.46 30.59
C GLU A 16 -26.78 12.91 32.05
N THR A 17 -26.87 14.23 32.27
CA THR A 17 -27.04 14.81 33.61
C THR A 17 -28.51 14.78 34.05
N ASP A 18 -29.44 15.17 33.19
CA ASP A 18 -30.90 15.12 33.41
C ASP A 18 -31.55 14.02 32.56
N SER A 19 -31.43 12.76 32.99
CA SER A 19 -32.07 11.62 32.32
C SER A 19 -33.59 11.59 32.46
N LEU A 20 -34.18 12.46 33.29
CA LEU A 20 -35.63 12.55 33.45
C LEU A 20 -36.25 13.33 32.29
N HIS A 21 -35.61 14.43 31.88
CA HIS A 21 -36.11 15.32 30.83
C HIS A 21 -35.35 15.22 29.51
N LEU A 22 -34.28 14.43 29.45
CA LEU A 22 -33.55 14.17 28.23
C LEU A 22 -33.44 12.66 27.98
N ALA A 23 -34.09 12.19 26.93
CA ALA A 23 -33.89 10.83 26.44
C ALA A 23 -32.74 10.78 25.42
N ALA A 24 -31.71 10.00 25.75
CA ALA A 24 -30.64 9.60 24.84
C ALA A 24 -30.94 8.22 24.24
N VAL A 25 -31.08 8.15 22.91
CA VAL A 25 -31.41 6.91 22.20
C VAL A 25 -30.33 6.57 21.18
N PRO A 26 -29.37 5.69 21.54
CA PRO A 26 -28.38 5.14 20.62
C PRO A 26 -29.00 4.27 19.53
N LYS A 27 -28.49 4.37 18.30
CA LYS A 27 -28.82 3.46 17.18
C LYS A 27 -27.63 3.36 16.21
N GLY A 28 -26.79 2.35 16.39
CA GLY A 28 -25.55 2.19 15.62
C GLY A 28 -24.59 3.36 15.89
N ASN A 29 -24.13 4.03 14.84
CA ASN A 29 -23.32 5.25 14.92
C ASN A 29 -24.14 6.54 15.12
N TYR A 30 -25.46 6.44 15.35
CA TYR A 30 -26.33 7.60 15.59
C TYR A 30 -26.73 7.69 17.06
N LEU A 31 -26.83 8.92 17.56
CA LEU A 31 -27.44 9.23 18.85
C LEU A 31 -28.57 10.23 18.66
N PHE A 32 -29.78 9.84 19.04
CA PHE A 32 -30.93 10.74 19.06
C PHE A 32 -31.08 11.34 20.46
N LEU A 33 -31.13 12.66 20.52
CA LEU A 33 -31.39 13.42 21.75
C LEU A 33 -32.79 14.03 21.66
N LYS A 34 -33.64 13.66 22.62
CA LYS A 34 -35.05 14.08 22.69
C LYS A 34 -35.35 14.71 24.05
N PRO A 35 -35.36 16.05 24.16
CA PRO A 35 -35.82 16.72 25.36
C PRO A 35 -37.34 16.60 25.49
N SER A 36 -37.84 16.37 26.70
CA SER A 36 -39.28 16.41 27.03
C SER A 36 -39.70 17.69 27.77
N ALA A 37 -38.74 18.48 28.23
CA ALA A 37 -38.92 19.78 28.85
C ALA A 37 -37.76 20.72 28.48
N THR A 38 -37.88 22.00 28.84
CA THR A 38 -36.79 22.97 28.69
C THR A 38 -35.59 22.55 29.54
N LEU A 39 -34.43 22.42 28.91
CA LEU A 39 -33.17 22.03 29.54
C LEU A 39 -32.25 23.24 29.68
N LYS A 40 -31.67 23.41 30.87
CA LYS A 40 -30.48 24.27 31.05
C LYS A 40 -29.25 23.60 30.43
N LEU A 41 -28.22 24.40 30.17
CA LEU A 41 -26.93 23.92 29.69
C LEU A 41 -26.38 22.82 30.61
N GLN A 42 -26.15 21.64 30.04
CA GLN A 42 -25.66 20.48 30.78
C GLN A 42 -24.73 19.63 29.91
N PRO A 43 -23.73 18.96 30.53
CA PRO A 43 -22.82 18.10 29.80
C PRO A 43 -23.47 16.76 29.47
N ILE A 44 -23.07 16.20 28.33
CA ILE A 44 -23.30 14.80 27.96
C ILE A 44 -21.98 14.20 27.52
N ILE A 45 -21.69 13.00 28.03
CA ILE A 45 -20.51 12.23 27.60
C ILE A 45 -21.00 11.03 26.80
N VAL A 46 -20.45 10.85 25.60
CA VAL A 46 -20.75 9.71 24.73
C VAL A 46 -19.49 8.89 24.52
N LEU A 47 -19.60 7.58 24.71
CA LEU A 47 -18.56 6.63 24.36
C LEU A 47 -19.01 5.83 23.14
N THR A 48 -18.21 5.89 22.09
CA THR A 48 -18.36 5.02 20.92
C THR A 48 -17.24 3.99 20.89
N GLN A 49 -17.52 2.83 20.30
CA GLN A 49 -16.55 1.79 20.03
C GLN A 49 -16.39 1.65 18.51
N ARG A 50 -15.15 1.64 18.04
CA ARG A 50 -14.80 1.38 16.64
C ARG A 50 -14.75 -0.12 16.33
N GLN A 51 -14.75 -0.46 15.04
CA GLN A 51 -14.55 -1.83 14.57
C GLN A 51 -13.28 -2.50 15.10
N ASP A 52 -12.22 -1.74 15.39
CA ASP A 52 -10.97 -2.25 15.97
C ASP A 52 -11.04 -2.42 17.50
N GLY A 53 -12.20 -2.17 18.11
CA GLY A 53 -12.44 -2.24 19.55
C GLY A 53 -12.02 -0.98 20.32
N ALA A 54 -11.36 -0.02 19.69
CA ALA A 54 -10.95 1.21 20.35
C ALA A 54 -12.15 2.07 20.75
N LEU A 55 -12.09 2.67 21.94
CA LEU A 55 -13.12 3.59 22.41
C LEU A 55 -12.78 5.02 22.00
N ARG A 56 -13.78 5.79 21.57
CA ARG A 56 -13.69 7.23 21.34
C ARG A 56 -14.69 7.95 22.24
N ARG A 57 -14.19 8.95 22.97
CA ARG A 57 -14.97 9.78 23.89
C ARG A 57 -15.35 11.09 23.23
N TYR A 58 -16.62 11.43 23.31
CA TYR A 58 -17.16 12.72 22.94
C TYR A 58 -17.74 13.40 24.18
N VAL A 59 -17.55 14.71 24.27
CA VAL A 59 -18.12 15.54 25.33
C VAL A 59 -18.88 16.66 24.65
N PHE A 60 -20.16 16.77 24.98
CA PHE A 60 -21.07 17.79 24.47
C PHE A 60 -21.61 18.60 25.62
N GLU A 61 -22.05 19.80 25.32
CA GLU A 61 -22.98 20.55 26.15
C GLU A 61 -24.27 20.71 25.34
N ILE A 62 -25.41 20.49 26.00
CA ILE A 62 -26.73 20.66 25.39
C ILE A 62 -27.57 21.61 26.23
N GLU A 63 -28.34 22.45 25.55
CA GLU A 63 -29.42 23.24 26.11
C GLU A 63 -30.59 23.25 25.12
N THR A 64 -31.79 23.55 25.61
CA THR A 64 -32.91 23.90 24.73
C THR A 64 -32.97 25.41 24.59
N VAL A 65 -33.07 25.91 23.37
CA VAL A 65 -33.25 27.33 23.10
C VAL A 65 -34.69 27.61 22.69
N ASP A 66 -35.25 28.71 23.19
CA ASP A 66 -36.54 29.21 22.71
C ASP A 66 -36.35 29.81 21.32
N ALA A 67 -36.91 29.15 20.31
CA ALA A 67 -36.82 29.57 18.92
C ALA A 67 -38.23 29.80 18.35
N PRO A 68 -38.46 30.90 17.60
CA PRO A 68 -39.77 31.20 17.00
C PRO A 68 -40.12 30.23 15.86
N SER A 69 -39.14 29.46 15.36
CA SER A 69 -39.30 28.49 14.29
C SER A 69 -38.30 27.36 14.43
N THR A 70 -38.71 26.16 14.04
CA THR A 70 -37.82 25.00 13.85
C THR A 70 -37.36 24.86 12.39
N ALA A 71 -37.32 25.95 11.64
CA ALA A 71 -36.78 25.97 10.29
C ALA A 71 -35.24 25.89 10.28
N ASP A 72 -34.68 25.46 9.16
CA ASP A 72 -33.23 25.46 8.93
C ASP A 72 -32.67 26.90 8.94
N GLY A 73 -31.53 27.08 9.59
CA GLY A 73 -30.79 28.35 9.59
C GLY A 73 -31.06 29.28 10.79
N VAL A 74 -31.89 28.87 11.76
CA VAL A 74 -32.02 29.62 13.02
C VAL A 74 -30.74 29.45 13.84
N ALA A 75 -30.06 30.56 14.12
CA ALA A 75 -28.82 30.56 14.90
C ALA A 75 -29.05 29.94 16.29
N GLY A 76 -28.16 29.02 16.69
CA GLY A 76 -28.24 28.33 17.98
C GLY A 76 -29.17 27.11 18.01
N VAL A 77 -29.88 26.79 16.92
CA VAL A 77 -30.69 25.56 16.82
C VAL A 77 -29.99 24.54 15.91
N PHE A 78 -29.63 23.40 16.47
CA PHE A 78 -28.98 22.31 15.74
C PHE A 78 -29.91 21.10 15.59
N TYR A 79 -30.21 20.69 14.36
CA TYR A 79 -30.98 19.46 14.09
C TYR A 79 -30.09 18.24 13.95
N SER A 80 -28.91 18.41 13.37
CA SER A 80 -27.94 17.37 13.07
C SER A 80 -26.52 17.86 13.34
N VAL A 81 -25.73 17.07 14.06
CA VAL A 81 -24.30 17.30 14.27
C VAL A 81 -23.53 16.15 13.64
N GLN A 82 -22.54 16.49 12.82
CA GLN A 82 -21.68 15.54 12.13
C GLN A 82 -20.22 15.95 12.32
N PHE A 83 -19.34 14.96 12.42
CA PHE A 83 -17.90 15.18 12.61
C PHE A 83 -17.13 14.85 11.34
N ILE A 84 -16.10 15.64 11.07
CA ILE A 84 -15.03 15.30 10.15
C ILE A 84 -13.87 14.76 10.97
N TYR A 85 -13.20 13.72 10.47
CA TYR A 85 -12.09 13.05 11.14
C TYR A 85 -10.79 13.15 10.33
N PRO A 86 -10.08 14.30 10.35
CA PRO A 86 -8.91 14.51 9.50
C PRO A 86 -7.77 13.52 9.77
N ALA A 87 -7.55 13.15 11.04
CA ALA A 87 -6.51 12.20 11.41
C ALA A 87 -6.79 10.79 10.87
N ASP A 88 -8.05 10.35 10.90
CA ASP A 88 -8.45 9.05 10.36
C ASP A 88 -8.31 9.03 8.83
N ALA A 89 -8.70 10.13 8.16
CA ALA A 89 -8.50 10.29 6.72
C ALA A 89 -7.02 10.25 6.33
N ALA A 90 -6.15 10.93 7.07
CA ALA A 90 -4.71 10.92 6.85
C ALA A 90 -4.10 9.52 7.06
N LYS A 91 -4.51 8.80 8.11
CA LYS A 91 -4.07 7.43 8.37
C LYS A 91 -4.49 6.48 7.23
N ALA A 92 -5.73 6.59 6.77
CA ALA A 92 -6.23 5.79 5.65
C ALA A 92 -5.46 6.09 4.35
N ALA A 93 -5.18 7.37 4.06
CA ALA A 93 -4.38 7.76 2.90
C ALA A 93 -2.95 7.21 2.96
N ALA A 94 -2.29 7.32 4.12
CA ALA A 94 -0.95 6.78 4.33
C ALA A 94 -0.90 5.25 4.15
N ALA A 95 -1.90 4.53 4.67
CA ALA A 95 -2.00 3.08 4.49
C ALA A 95 -2.16 2.68 3.02
N ARG A 96 -2.99 3.41 2.26
CA ARG A 96 -3.15 3.19 0.81
C ARG A 96 -1.86 3.47 0.04
N ALA A 97 -1.19 4.57 0.34
CA ALA A 97 0.09 4.92 -0.28
C ALA A 97 1.18 3.86 0.01
N ALA A 98 1.24 3.36 1.24
CA ALA A 98 2.18 2.30 1.61
C ALA A 98 1.87 0.97 0.90
N ALA A 99 0.59 0.62 0.73
CA ALA A 99 0.18 -0.59 -0.01
C ALA A 99 0.57 -0.49 -1.49
N GLU A 100 0.34 0.66 -2.12
CA GLU A 100 0.71 0.88 -3.52
C GLU A 100 2.23 0.86 -3.71
N ALA A 101 2.98 1.52 -2.81
CA ALA A 101 4.45 1.50 -2.84
C ALA A 101 5.01 0.08 -2.76
N LYS A 102 4.43 -0.78 -1.90
CA LYS A 102 4.81 -2.20 -1.81
C LYS A 102 4.53 -2.96 -3.11
N LYS A 103 3.37 -2.71 -3.74
CA LYS A 103 3.00 -3.33 -5.01
C LYS A 103 3.96 -2.93 -6.13
N VAL A 104 4.27 -1.64 -6.26
CA VAL A 104 5.23 -1.13 -7.24
C VAL A 104 6.62 -1.71 -7.01
N ALA A 105 7.09 -1.76 -5.75
CA ALA A 105 8.37 -2.36 -5.43
C ALA A 105 8.45 -3.84 -5.83
N ALA A 106 7.39 -4.62 -5.57
CA ALA A 106 7.33 -6.02 -5.98
C ALA A 106 7.36 -6.20 -7.50
N LEU A 107 6.62 -5.37 -8.24
CA LEU A 107 6.63 -5.38 -9.71
C LEU A 107 8.01 -5.02 -10.27
N ASN A 108 8.66 -4.01 -9.69
CA ASN A 108 10.00 -3.60 -10.09
C ASN A 108 11.02 -4.72 -9.84
N GLN A 109 10.95 -5.41 -8.70
CA GLN A 109 11.81 -6.55 -8.40
C GLN A 109 11.61 -7.69 -9.41
N LEU A 110 10.36 -8.02 -9.75
CA LEU A 110 10.06 -9.05 -10.74
C LEU A 110 10.54 -8.65 -12.15
N ALA A 111 10.40 -7.38 -12.53
CA ALA A 111 10.91 -6.87 -13.79
C ALA A 111 12.45 -6.96 -13.87
N LEU A 112 13.15 -6.60 -12.80
CA LEU A 112 14.61 -6.73 -12.70
C LEU A 112 15.06 -8.20 -12.75
N ALA A 113 14.37 -9.10 -12.04
CA ALA A 113 14.65 -10.54 -12.08
C ALA A 113 14.47 -11.11 -13.49
N ARG A 114 13.43 -10.69 -14.20
CA ARG A 114 13.20 -11.10 -15.59
C ARG A 114 14.27 -10.55 -16.52
N ALA A 115 14.60 -9.26 -16.41
CA ALA A 115 15.61 -8.62 -17.24
C ALA A 115 16.99 -9.26 -17.06
N THR A 116 17.37 -9.57 -15.81
CA THR A 116 18.63 -10.26 -15.51
C THR A 116 18.65 -11.68 -16.05
N GLN A 117 17.56 -12.44 -15.93
CA GLN A 117 17.46 -13.77 -16.51
C GLN A 117 17.55 -13.74 -18.04
N THR A 118 16.84 -12.83 -18.69
CA THR A 118 16.90 -12.67 -20.15
C THR A 118 18.30 -12.26 -20.59
N ALA A 119 18.95 -11.31 -19.90
CA ALA A 119 20.32 -10.90 -20.22
C ALA A 119 21.31 -12.07 -20.08
N ALA A 120 21.19 -12.87 -19.02
CA ALA A 120 22.02 -14.05 -18.83
C ALA A 120 21.81 -15.09 -19.93
N GLN A 121 20.55 -15.40 -20.28
CA GLN A 121 20.22 -16.32 -21.37
C GLN A 121 20.78 -15.86 -22.72
N THR A 122 20.65 -14.57 -23.04
CA THR A 122 21.21 -14.00 -24.26
C THR A 122 22.73 -14.09 -24.29
N ALA A 123 23.39 -13.83 -23.16
CA ALA A 123 24.85 -13.98 -23.05
C ALA A 123 25.29 -15.44 -23.31
N PHE A 124 24.66 -16.41 -22.66
CA PHE A 124 24.94 -17.84 -22.88
C PHE A 124 24.69 -18.27 -24.33
N GLN A 125 23.58 -17.85 -24.94
CA GLN A 125 23.29 -18.17 -26.35
C GLN A 125 24.32 -17.54 -27.30
N THR A 126 24.80 -16.33 -26.99
CA THR A 126 25.84 -15.67 -27.78
C THR A 126 27.15 -16.44 -27.70
N GLU A 127 27.56 -16.90 -26.52
CA GLU A 127 28.77 -17.72 -26.36
C GLU A 127 28.67 -19.09 -27.06
N GLN A 128 27.47 -19.69 -27.09
CA GLN A 128 27.23 -20.95 -27.82
C GLN A 128 27.31 -20.80 -29.34
N THR A 129 26.77 -19.71 -29.89
CA THR A 129 26.61 -19.54 -31.35
C THR A 129 27.74 -18.75 -31.99
N ASN A 130 28.44 -17.92 -31.23
CA ASN A 130 29.58 -17.15 -31.69
C ASN A 130 30.88 -17.67 -31.05
N PRO A 131 31.73 -18.40 -31.81
CA PRO A 131 32.99 -18.95 -31.30
C PRO A 131 34.02 -17.89 -30.87
N TYR A 132 33.81 -16.62 -31.23
CA TYR A 132 34.66 -15.50 -30.84
C TYR A 132 34.15 -14.75 -29.60
N ALA A 133 32.95 -15.07 -29.11
CA ALA A 133 32.34 -14.47 -27.92
C ALA A 133 32.76 -15.22 -26.64
N GLY A 134 32.71 -14.49 -25.52
CA GLY A 134 33.04 -15.00 -24.19
C GLY A 134 34.54 -15.02 -23.88
N PRO A 135 34.91 -15.47 -22.66
CA PRO A 135 36.30 -15.67 -22.28
C PRO A 135 36.97 -16.74 -23.14
N ARG A 136 38.21 -16.51 -23.57
CA ARG A 136 38.96 -17.46 -24.40
C ARG A 136 40.00 -18.20 -23.56
N ASN A 137 40.00 -19.52 -23.64
CA ASN A 137 41.02 -20.38 -23.08
C ASN A 137 42.05 -20.76 -24.16
N TYR A 138 43.32 -20.40 -23.91
CA TYR A 138 44.45 -20.64 -24.81
C TYR A 138 45.38 -21.77 -24.33
N LYS A 139 45.00 -22.52 -23.30
CA LYS A 139 45.85 -23.54 -22.66
C LYS A 139 45.89 -24.85 -23.44
N TYR A 140 46.42 -24.79 -24.67
CA TYR A 140 46.57 -25.94 -25.56
C TYR A 140 48.04 -26.27 -25.79
N VAL A 141 48.34 -27.57 -25.88
CA VAL A 141 49.67 -28.09 -26.21
C VAL A 141 49.55 -29.08 -27.37
N ALA A 142 50.53 -29.12 -28.26
CA ALA A 142 50.54 -30.00 -29.42
C ALA A 142 51.85 -30.79 -29.52
N LYS A 143 51.79 -31.99 -30.11
CA LYS A 143 52.94 -32.87 -30.37
C LYS A 143 52.78 -33.53 -31.73
N GLY A 144 53.84 -33.58 -32.53
CA GLY A 144 53.83 -34.16 -33.88
C GLY A 144 54.59 -33.32 -34.89
N ASP A 145 54.30 -33.53 -36.18
CA ASP A 145 54.85 -32.70 -37.26
C ASP A 145 54.31 -31.27 -37.17
N ARG A 146 55.22 -30.30 -37.07
CA ARG A 146 54.89 -28.88 -36.96
C ARG A 146 54.32 -28.31 -38.27
N SER A 147 54.55 -28.96 -39.41
CA SER A 147 54.00 -28.52 -40.70
C SER A 147 52.47 -28.63 -40.76
N LEU A 148 51.87 -29.47 -39.90
CA LEU A 148 50.42 -29.69 -39.80
C LEU A 148 49.78 -28.96 -38.60
N ALA A 149 50.58 -28.25 -37.80
CA ALA A 149 50.08 -27.59 -36.61
C ALA A 149 49.27 -26.31 -36.96
N PRO A 150 48.14 -26.04 -36.28
CA PRO A 150 47.45 -24.76 -36.39
C PRO A 150 48.32 -23.60 -35.87
N LEU A 151 48.09 -22.40 -36.42
CA LEU A 151 48.69 -21.14 -35.96
C LEU A 151 48.23 -20.75 -34.55
N ALA A 152 46.96 -21.02 -34.24
CA ALA A 152 46.38 -20.75 -32.93
C ALA A 152 45.29 -21.76 -32.61
N VAL A 153 45.20 -22.14 -31.33
CA VAL A 153 44.11 -22.95 -30.79
C VAL A 153 43.55 -22.24 -29.57
N TRP A 154 42.25 -22.09 -29.52
CA TRP A 154 41.54 -21.62 -28.33
C TRP A 154 40.13 -22.18 -28.27
N ASP A 155 39.52 -22.12 -27.10
CA ASP A 155 38.10 -22.39 -26.92
C ASP A 155 37.43 -21.29 -26.10
N ASN A 156 36.10 -21.25 -26.13
CA ASN A 156 35.28 -20.39 -25.27
C ASN A 156 34.40 -21.20 -24.30
N GLY A 157 34.76 -22.45 -24.02
CA GLY A 157 33.95 -23.40 -23.25
C GLY A 157 32.83 -24.11 -24.04
N TYR A 158 32.44 -23.60 -25.21
CA TYR A 158 31.42 -24.22 -26.07
C TYR A 158 31.97 -24.75 -27.39
N SER A 159 32.86 -23.99 -28.03
CA SER A 159 33.51 -24.35 -29.30
C SER A 159 35.02 -24.23 -29.18
N THR A 160 35.74 -25.15 -29.83
CA THR A 160 37.21 -25.07 -29.98
C THR A 160 37.55 -24.70 -31.42
N LEU A 161 38.38 -23.68 -31.59
CA LEU A 161 38.82 -23.18 -32.89
C LEU A 161 40.29 -23.51 -33.11
N LEU A 162 40.58 -23.98 -34.31
CA LEU A 162 41.93 -24.21 -34.81
C LEU A 162 42.11 -23.32 -36.04
N GLN A 163 42.97 -22.33 -35.94
CA GLN A 163 43.27 -21.41 -37.03
C GLN A 163 44.48 -21.90 -37.80
N PHE A 164 44.37 -22.07 -39.11
CA PHE A 164 45.48 -22.47 -39.99
C PHE A 164 45.93 -21.31 -40.88
N ALA A 165 47.13 -21.40 -41.44
CA ALA A 165 47.62 -20.43 -42.41
C ALA A 165 46.77 -20.48 -43.70
N GLY A 166 46.59 -19.33 -44.35
CA GLY A 166 45.93 -19.27 -45.65
C GLY A 166 46.66 -20.15 -46.67
N ASN A 167 45.91 -20.90 -47.48
CA ASN A 167 46.43 -21.87 -48.47
C ASN A 167 47.22 -23.06 -47.89
N ALA A 168 47.13 -23.35 -46.59
CA ALA A 168 47.62 -24.60 -46.02
C ALA A 168 46.58 -25.72 -46.17
N ARG A 169 47.04 -26.97 -46.33
CA ARG A 169 46.15 -28.13 -46.33
C ARG A 169 45.62 -28.34 -44.91
N ILE A 170 44.30 -28.34 -44.74
CA ILE A 170 43.65 -28.70 -43.47
C ILE A 170 43.89 -30.21 -43.24
N PRO A 171 44.37 -30.62 -42.06
CA PRO A 171 44.61 -32.02 -41.73
C PRO A 171 43.36 -32.90 -41.82
#